data_AF-A0A947THB3-F1
#
_entry.id   AF-A0A947THB3-F1
#
_cell.length_a   1.000
_cell.length_b   1.000
_cell.length_c   1.000
_cell.angle_alpha   90.00
_cell.angle_beta   90.00
_cell.angle_gamma   90.00
#
_symmetry.space_group_name_H-M   'P 1'
#
loop_
_entity.id
_entity.type
_entity.pdbx_description
1 polymer ?
#
loop_
_entity_poly.entity_id
_entity_poly.type
_entity_poly.pdbx_seq_one_letter_code
_entity_poly.pdbx_strand_id
1 'polypeptide(L)'
;MSAQKISKKELLLILERHPARVDMLPAGQRAIVTLFLNGRSFRMLAKNAGVNEATVARRLRKIVSRIISDDFLAALSQDDMSKEKIEIIRDYFINGLSVKAIAKKTGISRYRVSKIIRQLKYPSRFIGTP
;
A
#
# COMPACT_ATOMS: atom_id res chain seq x y z
N MET A 1 -16.96 4.90 8.42
CA MET A 1 -16.66 5.67 7.20
C MET A 1 -17.03 4.82 5.99
N SER A 2 -18.11 5.19 5.30
CA SER A 2 -18.56 4.52 4.08
C SER A 2 -17.46 4.67 3.02
N ALA A 3 -16.78 3.57 2.68
CA ALA A 3 -15.82 3.57 1.58
C ALA A 3 -16.61 3.85 0.29
N GLN A 4 -16.52 5.08 -0.23
CA GLN A 4 -17.03 5.41 -1.56
C GLN A 4 -16.58 4.29 -2.53
N LYS A 5 -17.53 3.73 -3.27
CA LYS A 5 -17.27 2.65 -4.23
C LYS A 5 -16.44 3.24 -5.37
N ILE A 6 -15.11 3.25 -5.23
CA ILE A 6 -14.18 3.64 -6.30
C ILE A 6 -14.57 2.86 -7.56
N SER A 7 -14.97 3.60 -8.58
CA SER A 7 -15.42 3.06 -9.86
C SER A 7 -14.24 2.44 -10.62
N LYS A 8 -14.53 1.63 -11.63
CA LYS A 8 -13.50 1.02 -12.48
C LYS A 8 -12.64 2.08 -13.18
N LYS A 9 -13.26 3.16 -13.66
CA LYS A 9 -12.58 4.27 -14.34
C LYS A 9 -11.64 5.01 -13.40
N GLU A 10 -12.08 5.28 -12.16
CA GLU A 10 -11.23 5.90 -11.14
C GLU A 10 -10.06 5.00 -10.75
N LEU A 11 -10.28 3.68 -10.61
CA LEU A 11 -9.19 2.74 -10.34
C LEU A 11 -8.10 2.80 -11.42
N LEU A 12 -8.50 2.79 -12.70
CA LEU A 12 -7.56 2.92 -13.82
C LEU A 12 -6.81 4.25 -13.75
N LEU A 13 -7.53 5.35 -13.59
CA LEU A 13 -6.94 6.69 -13.53
C LEU A 13 -5.90 6.82 -12.41
N ILE A 14 -6.22 6.32 -11.22
CA ILE A 14 -5.32 6.38 -10.06
C ILE A 14 -4.06 5.52 -10.31
N LEU A 15 -4.23 4.31 -10.84
CA LEU A 15 -3.11 3.40 -11.09
C LEU A 15 -2.20 3.93 -12.22
N GLU A 16 -2.76 4.49 -13.29
CA GLU A 16 -2.02 5.09 -14.40
C GLU A 16 -1.26 6.36 -13.97
N ARG A 17 -1.83 7.17 -13.07
CA ARG A 17 -1.20 8.41 -12.59
C ARG A 17 -0.11 8.20 -11.55
N HIS A 18 0.01 7.01 -10.97
CA HIS A 18 0.92 6.75 -9.85
C HIS A 18 1.78 5.49 -10.04
N PRO A 19 2.54 5.35 -11.15
CA PRO A 19 3.32 4.15 -11.44
C PRO A 19 4.39 3.86 -10.38
N ALA A 20 5.09 4.89 -9.90
CA ALA A 20 6.09 4.73 -8.83
C ALA A 20 5.50 4.13 -7.55
N ARG A 21 4.22 4.38 -7.26
CA ARG A 21 3.55 3.79 -6.10
C ARG A 21 3.11 2.34 -6.35
N VAL A 22 2.78 1.99 -7.60
CA VAL A 22 2.52 0.61 -8.03
C VAL A 22 3.79 -0.24 -7.90
N ASP A 23 4.97 0.31 -8.21
CA ASP A 23 6.24 -0.40 -8.06
C ASP A 23 6.59 -0.74 -6.61
N MET A 24 6.10 0.05 -5.66
CA MET A 24 6.25 -0.20 -4.23
C MET A 24 5.36 -1.35 -3.73
N LEU A 25 4.42 -1.82 -4.55
CA LEU A 25 3.57 -2.96 -4.18
C LEU A 25 4.40 -4.25 -4.13
N PRO A 26 4.06 -5.17 -3.20
CA PRO A 26 4.58 -6.52 -3.22
C PRO A 26 4.31 -7.20 -4.56
N ALA A 27 5.20 -8.12 -4.96
CA ALA A 27 5.12 -8.82 -6.24
C ALA A 27 3.71 -9.35 -6.56
N GLY A 28 3.04 -9.99 -5.60
CA GLY A 28 1.69 -10.52 -5.81
C GLY A 28 0.60 -9.47 -5.99
N GLN A 29 0.69 -8.30 -5.33
CA GLN A 29 -0.27 -7.21 -5.53
C GLN A 29 0.03 -6.45 -6.82
N ARG A 30 1.31 -6.24 -7.12
CA ARG A 30 1.79 -5.62 -8.35
C ARG A 30 1.35 -6.41 -9.57
N ALA A 31 1.53 -7.73 -9.56
CA ALA A 31 1.08 -8.60 -10.65
C ALA A 31 -0.42 -8.43 -10.94
N ILE A 32 -1.27 -8.38 -9.90
CA ILE A 32 -2.72 -8.16 -10.07
C ILE A 32 -3.01 -6.78 -10.67
N VAL A 33 -2.32 -5.74 -10.20
CA VAL A 33 -2.47 -4.37 -10.72
C VAL A 33 -1.99 -4.28 -12.18
N THR A 34 -0.84 -4.86 -12.51
CA THR A 34 -0.29 -4.90 -13.88
C THR A 34 -1.23 -5.64 -14.83
N LEU A 35 -1.75 -6.81 -14.43
CA LEU A 35 -2.73 -7.54 -15.22
C LEU A 35 -4.04 -6.74 -15.40
N PHE A 36 -4.45 -5.97 -14.38
CA PHE A 36 -5.61 -5.09 -14.48
C PHE A 36 -5.37 -3.93 -15.45
N LEU A 37 -4.20 -3.28 -15.40
CA LEU A 37 -3.84 -2.20 -16.31
C LEU A 37 -3.79 -2.68 -17.77
N ASN A 38 -3.28 -3.89 -18.00
CA ASN A 38 -3.19 -4.48 -19.33
C ASN A 38 -4.55 -4.96 -19.88
N GLY A 39 -5.35 -5.65 -19.07
CA GLY A 39 -6.61 -6.25 -19.51
C GLY A 39 -7.85 -5.37 -19.33
N ARG A 40 -7.74 -4.31 -18.53
CA ARG A 40 -8.82 -3.35 -18.17
C ARG A 40 -10.14 -4.03 -17.84
N SER A 41 -10.13 -5.23 -17.24
CA SER A 41 -11.34 -6.05 -17.02
C SER A 41 -11.23 -6.91 -15.76
N PHE A 42 -12.18 -6.74 -14.83
CA PHE A 42 -12.26 -7.57 -13.63
C PHE A 42 -12.64 -9.01 -13.96
N ARG A 43 -13.50 -9.22 -14.96
CA ARG A 43 -13.94 -10.55 -15.41
C ARG A 43 -12.77 -11.39 -15.94
N MET A 44 -11.88 -10.80 -16.73
CA MET A 44 -10.67 -11.49 -17.23
C MET A 44 -9.76 -11.92 -16.08
N LEU A 45 -9.49 -11.02 -15.14
CA LEU A 45 -8.70 -11.31 -13.95
C LEU A 45 -9.32 -12.41 -13.10
N ALA A 46 -10.64 -12.35 -12.90
CA ALA A 46 -11.41 -13.32 -12.16
C ALA A 46 -11.30 -14.72 -12.77
N LYS A 47 -11.46 -14.83 -14.10
CA LYS A 47 -11.28 -16.07 -14.84
C LYS A 47 -9.87 -16.63 -14.70
N ASN A 48 -8.85 -15.79 -14.88
CA ASN A 48 -7.45 -16.21 -14.79
C ASN A 48 -7.03 -16.62 -13.38
N ALA A 49 -7.62 -16.01 -12.35
CA ALA A 49 -7.33 -16.32 -10.95
C ALA A 49 -8.25 -17.38 -10.33
N GLY A 50 -9.27 -17.87 -11.06
CA GLY A 50 -10.26 -18.83 -10.54
C GLY A 50 -11.12 -18.29 -9.40
N VAL A 51 -11.40 -16.97 -9.38
CA VAL A 51 -12.16 -16.31 -8.30
C VAL A 51 -13.29 -15.45 -8.86
N ASN A 52 -14.22 -15.02 -8.00
CA ASN A 52 -15.32 -14.14 -8.40
C ASN A 52 -14.83 -12.72 -8.78
N GLU A 53 -15.46 -12.11 -9.79
CA GLU A 53 -15.26 -10.71 -10.20
C GLU A 53 -15.38 -9.72 -9.04
N ALA A 54 -16.36 -9.90 -8.16
CA ALA A 54 -16.55 -9.07 -6.98
C ALA A 54 -15.35 -9.15 -6.02
N THR A 55 -14.73 -10.33 -5.90
CA THR A 55 -13.53 -10.55 -5.09
C THR A 55 -12.34 -9.79 -5.67
N VAL A 56 -12.14 -9.84 -6.99
CA VAL A 56 -11.09 -9.08 -7.68
C VAL A 56 -11.31 -7.57 -7.50
N ALA A 57 -12.52 -7.09 -7.74
CA ALA A 57 -12.86 -5.68 -7.60
C ALA A 57 -12.62 -5.18 -6.17
N ARG A 58 -13.06 -5.95 -5.16
CA ARG A 58 -12.83 -5.63 -3.74
C ARG A 58 -11.33 -5.59 -3.42
N ARG A 59 -10.55 -6.54 -3.94
CA ARG A 59 -9.11 -6.61 -3.73
C ARG A 59 -8.38 -5.41 -4.35
N LEU A 60 -8.69 -5.07 -5.60
CA LEU A 60 -8.10 -3.91 -6.29
C LEU A 60 -8.45 -2.60 -5.59
N ARG A 61 -9.70 -2.40 -5.17
CA ARG A 61 -10.09 -1.21 -4.40
C ARG A 61 -9.31 -1.09 -3.10
N LYS A 62 -9.10 -2.20 -2.38
CA LYS A 62 -8.33 -2.21 -1.14
C LYS A 62 -6.85 -1.90 -1.36
N ILE A 63 -6.28 -2.36 -2.46
CA ILE A 63 -4.91 -2.01 -2.86
C ILE A 63 -4.84 -0.51 -3.15
N VAL A 64 -5.71 -0.01 -4.02
CA VAL A 64 -5.73 1.41 -4.41
C VAL A 64 -5.95 2.32 -3.21
N SER A 65 -6.90 2.00 -2.32
CA SER A 65 -7.17 2.82 -1.12
C SER A 65 -5.96 2.96 -0.21
N ARG A 66 -5.06 1.96 -0.17
CA ARG A 66 -3.83 2.02 0.62
C ARG A 66 -2.75 2.85 -0.05
N ILE A 67 -2.68 2.80 -1.39
CA ILE A 67 -1.68 3.57 -2.15
C ILE A 67 -1.99 5.07 -2.17
N ILE A 68 -3.26 5.44 -2.04
CA ILE A 68 -3.71 6.85 -2.01
C ILE A 68 -3.95 7.36 -0.59
N SER A 69 -3.80 6.54 0.46
CA SER A 69 -4.07 6.99 1.82
C SER A 69 -3.09 8.09 2.23
N ASP A 70 -3.59 9.15 2.86
CA ASP A 70 -2.77 10.26 3.33
C ASP A 70 -1.63 9.79 4.25
N ASP A 71 -1.90 8.80 5.10
CA ASP A 71 -0.90 8.13 5.94
C ASP A 71 0.30 7.57 5.14
N PHE A 72 0.03 6.96 3.97
CA PHE A 72 1.07 6.42 3.10
C PHE A 72 1.84 7.54 2.39
N LEU A 73 1.16 8.61 1.98
CA LEU A 73 1.78 9.76 1.33
C LEU A 73 2.67 10.52 2.31
N ALA A 74 2.17 10.81 3.51
CA ALA A 74 2.92 11.46 4.58
C ALA A 74 4.15 10.65 4.98
N ALA A 75 4.04 9.32 5.01
CA ALA A 75 5.17 8.44 5.27
C ALA A 75 6.25 8.49 4.16
N LEU A 76 5.84 8.70 2.90
CA LEU A 76 6.75 8.74 1.75
C LEU A 76 7.42 10.11 1.57
N SER A 77 6.82 11.18 2.08
CA SER A 77 7.32 12.56 1.98
C SER A 77 8.39 12.93 3.02
N GLN A 78 8.88 11.99 3.84
CA GLN A 78 9.96 12.29 4.78
C GLN A 78 11.33 12.22 4.07
N ASP A 79 12.24 13.13 4.43
CA ASP A 79 13.55 13.24 3.76
C ASP A 79 14.51 12.07 4.08
N ASP A 80 14.36 11.43 5.24
CA ASP A 80 15.19 10.29 5.65
C ASP A 80 14.47 8.95 5.41
N MET A 81 14.53 8.48 4.15
CA MET A 81 13.96 7.22 3.68
C MET A 81 15.02 6.14 3.50
N SER A 82 15.51 5.61 4.61
CA SER A 82 16.36 4.41 4.58
C SER A 82 15.62 3.20 3.98
N LYS A 83 16.37 2.25 3.40
CA LYS A 83 15.80 1.00 2.85
C LYS A 83 14.93 0.25 3.88
N GLU A 84 15.35 0.26 5.15
CA GLU A 84 14.60 -0.32 6.27
C GLU A 84 13.25 0.38 6.50
N LYS A 85 13.24 1.73 6.50
CA LYS A 85 12.01 2.52 6.67
C LYS A 85 11.05 2.27 5.51
N ILE A 86 11.55 2.22 4.28
CA ILE A 86 10.75 1.88 3.09
C ILE A 86 10.11 0.50 3.25
N GLU A 87 10.85 -0.50 3.75
CA GLU A 87 10.29 -1.83 3.97
C GLU A 87 9.21 -1.84 5.06
N ILE A 88 9.43 -1.16 6.19
CA ILE A 88 8.43 -1.03 7.26
C ILE A 88 7.18 -0.29 6.76
N ILE A 89 7.33 0.76 5.95
CA ILE A 89 6.21 1.49 5.34
C ILE A 89 5.39 0.57 4.45
N ARG A 90 6.04 -0.17 3.55
CA ARG A 90 5.38 -1.14 2.67
C ARG A 90 4.64 -2.19 3.49
N ASP A 91 5.27 -2.77 4.49
CA ASP A 91 4.65 -3.81 5.29
C ASP A 91 3.48 -3.31 6.14
N TYR A 92 3.59 -2.13 6.72
CA TYR A 92 2.54 -1.61 7.58
C TYR A 92 1.37 -1.01 6.77
N PHE A 93 1.64 -0.06 5.88
CA PHE A 93 0.58 0.69 5.19
C PHE A 93 0.04 -0.04 3.95
N ILE A 94 0.91 -0.71 3.18
CA ILE A 94 0.48 -1.42 1.97
C ILE A 94 0.05 -2.85 2.28
N ASN A 95 0.81 -3.60 3.09
CA ASN A 95 0.47 -4.99 3.40
C ASN A 95 -0.57 -5.08 4.53
N GLY A 96 -0.61 -4.11 5.43
CA GLY A 96 -1.45 -4.18 6.62
C GLY A 96 -0.94 -5.20 7.64
N LEU A 97 0.37 -5.45 7.65
CA LEU A 97 1.00 -6.33 8.63
C LEU A 97 1.02 -5.65 10.00
N SER A 98 0.83 -6.45 11.05
CA SER A 98 0.97 -5.96 12.41
C SER A 98 2.43 -5.68 12.74
N VAL A 99 2.68 -4.79 13.71
CA VAL A 99 4.03 -4.50 14.20
C VAL A 99 4.78 -5.78 14.60
N LYS A 100 4.08 -6.74 15.21
CA LYS A 100 4.65 -8.04 15.58
C LYS A 100 5.09 -8.84 14.36
N ALA A 101 4.28 -8.86 13.30
CA ALA A 101 4.61 -9.56 12.06
C ALA A 101 5.80 -8.91 11.34
N ILE A 102 5.85 -7.57 11.32
CA ILE A 102 6.97 -6.81 10.74
C ILE A 102 8.26 -7.09 11.51
N ALA A 103 8.23 -6.98 12.84
CA ALA A 103 9.39 -7.27 13.69
C ALA A 103 9.93 -8.70 13.48
N LYS A 104 9.04 -9.69 13.34
CA LYS A 104 9.43 -11.07 13.05
C LYS A 104 10.05 -11.21 11.65
N LYS A 105 9.53 -10.48 10.66
CA LYS A 105 10.00 -10.54 9.28
C LYS A 105 11.36 -9.87 9.09
N THR A 106 11.57 -8.70 9.70
CA THR A 106 12.76 -7.87 9.48
C THR A 106 13.87 -8.11 10.51
N GLY A 107 13.60 -8.86 11.59
CA GLY A 107 14.52 -9.02 12.72
C GLY A 107 14.66 -7.78 13.60
N ILE A 108 13.92 -6.70 13.30
CA ILE A 108 13.95 -5.46 14.06
C ILE A 108 13.07 -5.59 15.31
N SER A 109 13.49 -4.98 16.42
CA SER A 109 12.69 -5.00 17.65
C SER A 109 11.31 -4.36 17.45
N ARG A 110 10.28 -4.93 18.11
CA ARG A 110 8.90 -4.40 18.10
C ARG A 110 8.84 -2.91 18.47
N TYR A 111 9.70 -2.49 19.41
CA TYR A 111 9.81 -1.10 19.84
C TYR A 111 10.29 -0.20 18.69
N ARG A 112 11.36 -0.58 17.99
CA ARG A 112 11.92 0.22 16.90
C ARG A 112 10.95 0.31 15.71
N VAL A 113 10.28 -0.79 15.36
CA VAL A 113 9.19 -0.78 14.35
C VAL A 113 8.05 0.16 14.78
N SER A 114 7.61 0.08 16.05
CA SER A 114 6.55 0.97 16.57
C SER A 114 6.95 2.44 16.56
N LYS A 115 8.21 2.74 16.87
CA LYS A 115 8.77 4.10 16.87
C LYS A 115 8.76 4.67 15.45
N ILE A 116 9.25 3.91 14.47
CA ILE A 116 9.26 4.30 13.06
C ILE A 116 7.83 4.55 12.57
N ILE A 117 6.88 3.64 12.81
CA ILE A 117 5.49 3.84 12.38
C ILE A 117 4.87 5.08 13.03
N ARG A 118 5.16 5.36 14.31
CA ARG A 118 4.67 6.57 14.98
C ARG A 118 5.24 7.85 14.37
N GLN A 119 6.53 7.86 14.03
CA GLN A 119 7.18 8.99 13.35
C GLN A 119 6.57 9.24 11.97
N LEU A 120 6.21 8.16 11.26
CA LEU A 120 5.59 8.24 9.93
C LEU A 120 4.13 8.72 9.97
N LYS A 121 3.35 8.29 10.97
CA LYS A 121 1.95 8.73 11.14
C LYS A 121 1.81 10.16 11.65
N TYR A 122 2.76 10.61 12.46
CA TYR A 122 2.70 11.91 13.12
C TYR A 122 4.01 12.68 12.92
N PRO A 123 4.36 13.03 11.67
CA PRO A 123 5.62 13.71 11.36
C PRO A 123 5.82 14.96 12.21
N SER A 124 4.76 15.77 12.35
CA SER A 124 4.74 17.03 13.10
C SER A 124 4.97 16.92 14.61
N ARG A 125 4.91 15.72 15.21
CA ARG A 125 5.18 15.51 16.65
C ARG A 125 6.64 15.17 16.96
N PHE A 126 7.45 14.95 15.95
CA PHE A 126 8.88 14.61 16.10
C PHE A 126 9.80 15.65 15.45
N ILE A 127 9.24 16.78 15.01
CA ILE A 127 10.00 17.98 14.60
C ILE A 127 10.30 18.78 15.87
N GLY A 128 11.37 18.40 16.53
CA GLY A 128 12.01 19.13 17.64
C GLY A 128 13.24 18.33 18.02
N THR A 129 14.47 18.79 17.87
CA THR A 129 15.12 20.07 17.51
C THR A 129 16.52 19.67 16.99
N PRO A 130 17.31 20.55 16.34
CA PRO A 130 18.76 20.37 16.33
C PRO A 130 19.32 20.29 17.76
#